data_AF-A0A7G8Z9G8-F1
#
_entry.id   AF-A0A7G8Z9G8-F1
#
_cell.length_a   1.000
_cell.length_b   1.000
_cell.length_c   1.000
_cell.angle_alpha   90.00
_cell.angle_beta   90.00
_cell.angle_gamma   90.00
#
_symmetry.space_group_name_H-M   'P 1'
#
loop_
_entity.id
_entity.type
_entity.pdbx_description
1 polymer ?
#
loop_
_entity_poly.entity_id
_entity_poly.type
_entity_poly.pdbx_seq_one_letter_code
_entity_poly.pdbx_strand_id
1 'polypeptide(L)'
;MMNLLIKRNDILRIFGYLDGKLCRPHDAVEMSIQINSNIRANLFFFRRRILTFQGSLVTGAVIIITVGSFFQDVPTRNLPFNGYLPFYHADNFGYWIFTFLYQHFG
;
A
#
# COMPACT_ATOMS: atom_id res chain seq x y z
N MET A 1 -4.76 6.35 -5.73
CA MET A 1 -3.36 6.84 -5.63
C MET A 1 -3.07 8.14 -6.40
N MET A 2 -4.04 8.77 -7.09
CA MET A 2 -3.82 9.98 -7.90
C MET A 2 -3.21 11.17 -7.12
N ASN A 3 -3.63 11.37 -5.86
CA ASN A 3 -3.17 12.49 -5.04
C ASN A 3 -1.65 12.49 -4.77
N LEU A 4 -1.03 11.32 -4.65
CA LEU A 4 0.42 11.20 -4.47
C LEU A 4 1.18 11.66 -5.72
N LEU A 5 0.63 11.39 -6.90
CA LEU A 5 1.23 11.80 -8.18
C LEU A 5 1.09 13.31 -8.38
N ILE A 6 -0.10 13.87 -8.10
CA ILE A 6 -0.37 15.32 -8.21
C ILE A 6 0.53 16.12 -7.27
N LYS A 7 0.75 15.62 -6.04
CA LYS A 7 1.55 16.29 -5.02
C LYS A 7 3.01 15.83 -4.96
N ARG A 8 3.47 15.06 -5.94
CA ARG A 8 4.83 14.50 -5.98
C ARG A 8 5.91 15.57 -5.83
N ASN A 9 5.78 16.70 -6.53
CA ASN A 9 6.79 17.76 -6.49
C ASN A 9 6.85 18.46 -5.13
N ASP A 10 5.70 18.69 -4.49
CA ASP A 10 5.63 19.26 -3.14
C ASP A 10 6.29 18.32 -2.12
N ILE A 11 6.03 17.02 -2.24
CA ILE A 11 6.63 15.99 -1.38
C ILE A 11 8.14 15.94 -1.56
N LEU A 12 8.63 15.90 -2.81
CA LEU A 12 10.06 15.88 -3.11
C LEU A 12 10.77 17.14 -2.60
N ARG A 13 10.12 18.29 -2.70
CA ARG A 13 10.66 19.55 -2.16
C ARG A 13 10.84 19.49 -0.64
N ILE A 14 9.86 18.95 0.09
CA ILE A 14 9.96 18.77 1.55
C ILE A 14 11.09 17.80 1.91
N PHE A 15 11.22 16.68 1.19
CA PHE A 15 12.33 15.75 1.39
C PHE A 15 13.69 16.40 1.08
N GLY A 16 13.78 17.24 0.06
CA GLY A 16 14.99 18.00 -0.25
C GLY A 16 15.41 18.97 0.86
N TYR A 17 14.47 19.62 1.54
CA TYR A 17 14.78 20.46 2.71
C TYR A 17 15.23 19.65 3.92
N LEU A 18 14.71 18.44 4.10
CA LEU A 18 15.09 17.55 5.20
C LEU A 18 16.46 16.89 4.98
N ASP A 19 16.82 16.60 3.72
CA ASP A 19 18.11 16.00 3.35
C ASP A 19 19.23 17.04 3.18
N GLY A 20 18.85 18.27 2.80
CA GLY A 20 19.73 19.42 2.86
C GLY A 20 20.20 19.66 4.29
N LYS A 21 21.50 19.56 4.54
CA LYS A 21 22.18 19.86 5.83
C LYS A 21 22.09 21.34 6.26
N LEU A 22 21.05 22.05 5.82
CA LEU A 22 20.81 23.49 6.04
C LEU A 22 20.69 23.84 7.52
N CYS A 23 20.22 22.90 8.36
CA CYS A 23 20.10 23.09 9.80
C CYS A 23 21.08 22.18 10.55
N ARG A 24 22.37 22.54 10.56
CA ARG A 24 23.30 21.99 11.56
C ARG A 24 23.18 22.84 12.84
N PRO A 25 22.98 22.22 14.01
CA PRO A 25 22.84 22.94 15.25
C PRO A 25 24.17 23.63 15.56
N HIS A 26 24.13 24.95 15.75
CA HIS A 26 25.32 25.74 16.06
C HIS A 26 25.54 25.85 17.57
N ASP A 27 24.45 25.76 18.34
CA ASP A 27 24.44 25.93 19.78
C ASP A 27 23.91 24.69 20.52
N ALA A 28 24.28 24.55 21.80
CA ALA A 28 23.83 23.46 22.67
C ALA A 28 22.31 23.43 22.82
N VAL A 29 21.66 24.61 22.77
CA VAL A 29 20.20 24.73 22.81
C VAL A 29 19.59 24.12 21.55
N GLU A 30 20.09 24.47 20.36
CA GLU A 30 19.60 23.92 19.08
C GLU A 30 19.84 22.41 18.98
N MET A 31 20.98 21.93 19.51
CA MET A 31 21.29 20.51 19.58
C MET A 31 20.27 19.76 20.45
N SER A 32 19.88 20.33 21.59
CA SER A 32 18.87 19.73 22.48
C SER A 32 17.49 19.66 21.82
N ILE A 33 17.11 20.70 21.04
CA ILE A 33 15.86 20.74 20.27
C ILE A 33 15.90 19.67 19.16
N GLN A 34 17.01 19.56 18.44
CA GLN A 34 17.16 18.56 17.39
C GLN A 34 17.08 17.15 17.95
N ILE A 35 17.77 16.86 19.07
CA ILE A 35 17.70 15.54 19.72
C ILE A 35 16.26 15.22 20.15
N ASN A 36 15.57 16.16 20.80
CA ASN A 36 14.19 15.94 21.25
C ASN A 36 13.23 15.71 20.07
N SER A 37 13.38 16.50 18.99
CA SER A 37 12.60 16.29 17.76
C SER A 37 12.92 14.96 17.08
N ASN A 38 14.18 14.52 17.09
CA ASN A 38 14.60 13.26 16.49
C ASN A 38 14.07 12.07 17.29
N ILE A 39 14.06 12.14 18.62
CA ILE A 39 13.41 11.14 19.49
C ILE A 39 11.90 11.06 19.16
N ARG A 40 11.24 12.20 19.01
CA ARG A 40 9.81 12.26 18.66
C ARG A 40 9.53 11.73 17.26
N ALA A 41 10.41 12.03 16.29
CA ALA A 41 10.35 11.48 14.94
C ALA A 41 10.61 9.97 14.96
N ASN A 42 11.53 9.49 15.80
CA ASN A 42 11.81 8.06 15.93
C ASN A 42 10.64 7.30 16.57
N LEU A 43 9.93 7.93 17.51
CA LEU A 43 8.66 7.43 18.05
C LEU A 43 7.57 7.40 16.95
N PHE A 44 7.55 8.39 16.05
CA PHE A 44 6.71 8.38 14.85
C PHE A 44 7.15 7.33 13.83
N PHE A 45 8.44 6.99 13.74
CA PHE A 45 8.93 5.85 12.97
C PHE A 45 8.53 4.51 13.58
N PHE A 46 8.44 4.41 14.90
CA PHE A 46 7.75 3.30 15.57
C PHE A 46 6.26 3.26 15.20
N ARG A 47 5.63 4.43 14.99
CA ARG A 47 4.31 4.52 14.36
C ARG A 47 4.33 4.11 12.89
N ARG A 48 5.47 4.22 12.19
CA ARG A 48 5.68 3.69 10.82
C ARG A 48 5.79 2.16 10.80
N ARG A 49 6.16 1.51 11.90
CA ARG A 49 5.89 0.06 12.09
C ARG A 49 4.40 -0.26 12.02
N ILE A 50 3.51 0.68 12.40
CA ILE A 50 2.06 0.54 12.16
C ILE A 50 1.76 0.58 10.66
N LEU A 51 2.44 1.40 9.86
CA LEU A 51 2.32 1.36 8.40
C LEU A 51 2.79 0.00 7.82
N THR A 52 3.88 -0.56 8.34
CA THR A 52 4.33 -1.91 7.95
C THR A 52 3.33 -2.98 8.38
N PHE A 53 2.76 -2.84 9.58
CA PHE A 53 1.73 -3.74 10.11
C PHE A 53 0.44 -3.66 9.30
N GLN A 54 -0.03 -2.46 8.97
CA GLN A 54 -1.18 -2.24 8.08
C GLN A 54 -0.91 -2.83 6.69
N GLY A 55 0.30 -2.63 6.15
CA GLY A 55 0.73 -3.29 4.92
C GLY A 55 0.63 -4.82 5.03
N SER A 56 1.12 -5.41 6.12
CA SER A 56 1.05 -6.86 6.34
C SER A 56 -0.38 -7.38 6.52
N LEU A 57 -1.28 -6.61 7.14
CA LEU A 57 -2.69 -6.95 7.28
C LEU A 57 -3.39 -6.94 5.93
N VAL A 58 -3.13 -5.94 5.09
CA VAL A 58 -3.67 -5.86 3.73
C VAL A 58 -3.15 -7.03 2.89
N THR A 59 -1.85 -7.29 2.91
CA THR A 59 -1.27 -8.44 2.20
C THR A 59 -1.84 -9.76 2.70
N GLY A 60 -1.99 -9.94 4.02
CA GLY A 60 -2.59 -11.13 4.62
C GLY A 60 -4.06 -11.30 4.21
N ALA A 61 -4.85 -10.24 4.22
CA ALA A 61 -6.23 -10.26 3.77
C ALA A 61 -6.33 -10.65 2.29
N VAL A 62 -5.48 -10.09 1.44
CA VAL A 62 -5.44 -10.44 0.00
C VAL A 62 -5.10 -11.93 -0.17
N ILE A 63 -4.09 -12.44 0.53
CA ILE A 63 -3.72 -13.87 0.45
C ILE A 63 -4.89 -14.76 0.89
N ILE A 64 -5.54 -14.43 2.01
CA ILE A 64 -6.67 -15.23 2.53
C ILE A 64 -7.84 -15.22 1.53
N ILE A 65 -8.18 -14.05 0.97
CA ILE A 65 -9.25 -13.93 -0.02
C ILE A 65 -8.88 -14.74 -1.26
N THR A 66 -7.69 -14.54 -1.84
CA THR A 66 -7.23 -15.28 -3.02
C THR A 66 -7.27 -16.78 -2.79
N VAL A 67 -6.69 -17.28 -1.69
CA VAL A 67 -6.69 -18.72 -1.39
C VAL A 67 -8.12 -19.23 -1.18
N GLY A 68 -8.95 -18.50 -0.44
CA GLY A 68 -10.36 -18.84 -0.23
C GLY A 68 -11.14 -18.97 -1.54
N SER A 69 -10.94 -18.02 -2.46
CA SER A 69 -11.54 -18.02 -3.80
C SER A 69 -11.13 -19.24 -4.62
N PHE A 70 -9.86 -19.67 -4.53
CA PHE A 70 -9.41 -20.90 -5.21
C PHE A 70 -10.13 -22.16 -4.70
N PHE A 71 -10.49 -22.23 -3.41
CA PHE A 71 -11.17 -23.40 -2.85
C PHE A 71 -12.69 -23.37 -3.03
N GLN A 72 -13.32 -22.19 -3.03
CA GLN A 72 -14.78 -22.05 -3.08
C GLN A 72 -15.32 -21.81 -4.49
N ASP A 73 -14.64 -20.97 -5.27
CA ASP A 73 -15.16 -20.47 -6.55
C ASP A 73 -14.69 -21.32 -7.74
N VAL A 74 -13.54 -22.00 -7.65
CA VAL A 74 -13.04 -22.89 -8.71
C VAL A 74 -13.92 -24.12 -8.94
N PRO A 75 -14.40 -24.84 -7.89
CA PRO A 75 -15.26 -26.00 -8.09
C PRO A 75 -16.61 -25.62 -8.69
N THR A 76 -17.12 -24.43 -8.37
CA THR A 76 -18.43 -23.93 -8.81
C THR A 76 -18.37 -23.08 -10.08
N ARG A 77 -17.15 -22.78 -10.59
CA ARG A 77 -16.88 -21.86 -11.70
C ARG A 77 -17.53 -20.49 -11.52
N ASN A 78 -17.63 -20.04 -10.28
CA ASN A 78 -18.08 -18.69 -9.96
C ASN A 78 -16.91 -17.71 -10.00
N LEU A 79 -17.21 -16.42 -10.07
CA LEU A 79 -16.21 -15.37 -9.96
C LEU A 79 -16.15 -14.86 -8.51
N PRO A 80 -14.96 -14.62 -7.96
CA PRO A 80 -14.79 -14.18 -6.58
C PRO A 80 -15.34 -12.77 -6.32
N PHE A 81 -15.42 -11.93 -7.37
CA PHE A 81 -16.02 -10.61 -7.29
C PHE A 81 -17.19 -10.49 -8.27
N ASN A 82 -18.36 -10.19 -7.73
CA ASN A 82 -19.56 -9.85 -8.51
C ASN A 82 -19.42 -8.42 -9.04
N GLY A 83 -19.07 -8.31 -10.32
CA GLY A 83 -19.02 -7.05 -11.06
C GLY A 83 -19.69 -7.21 -12.42
N TYR A 84 -20.13 -6.09 -12.99
CA TYR A 84 -20.61 -6.10 -14.38
C TYR A 84 -19.45 -6.39 -15.33
N LEU A 85 -19.60 -7.44 -16.14
CA LEU A 85 -18.67 -7.79 -17.20
C LEU A 85 -19.38 -7.59 -18.54
N PRO A 86 -18.73 -6.95 -19.53
CA PRO A 86 -19.34 -6.71 -20.84
C PRO A 86 -19.43 -7.98 -21.71
N PHE A 87 -19.10 -9.15 -21.15
CA PHE A 87 -19.12 -10.44 -21.84
C PHE A 87 -19.62 -11.57 -20.92
N TYR A 88 -20.24 -12.58 -21.52
CA TYR A 88 -20.68 -13.79 -20.82
C TYR A 88 -19.48 -14.72 -20.57
N HIS A 89 -19.10 -14.86 -19.30
CA HIS A 89 -17.95 -15.65 -18.85
C HIS A 89 -18.32 -17.09 -18.46
N ALA A 90 -19.62 -17.39 -18.30
CA ALA A 90 -20.10 -18.70 -17.84
C ALA A 90 -20.05 -19.79 -18.93
N ASP A 91 -20.20 -19.41 -20.21
CA ASP A 91 -20.37 -20.37 -21.30
C ASP A 91 -19.07 -21.07 -21.74
N ASN A 92 -17.92 -20.44 -21.50
CA ASN A 92 -16.65 -20.97 -21.96
C ASN A 92 -15.59 -20.89 -20.86
N PHE A 93 -15.04 -22.06 -20.56
CA PHE A 93 -14.04 -22.28 -19.52
C PHE A 93 -12.80 -21.40 -19.66
N GLY A 94 -12.36 -21.12 -20.90
CA GLY A 94 -11.23 -20.22 -21.14
C GLY A 94 -11.53 -18.79 -20.68
N TYR A 95 -12.70 -18.26 -21.02
CA TYR A 95 -13.10 -16.90 -20.60
C TYR A 95 -13.25 -16.79 -19.09
N TRP A 96 -13.76 -17.85 -18.43
CA TRP A 96 -13.80 -17.90 -16.97
C TRP A 96 -12.39 -17.82 -16.35
N ILE A 97 -11.42 -18.62 -16.83
CA ILE A 97 -10.03 -18.58 -16.33
C ILE A 97 -9.42 -17.19 -16.53
N PHE A 98 -9.53 -16.61 -17.72
CA PHE A 98 -8.97 -15.29 -18.00
C PHE A 98 -9.56 -14.22 -17.07
N THR A 99 -10.86 -14.26 -16.84
CA THR A 99 -11.55 -13.30 -15.97
C THR A 99 -11.18 -13.48 -14.50
N PHE A 100 -11.07 -14.74 -14.05
CA PHE A 100 -10.64 -15.07 -12.69
C PHE A 100 -9.21 -14.60 -12.41
N LEU A 101 -8.28 -14.86 -13.35
CA LEU A 101 -6.89 -14.38 -13.23
C LEU A 101 -6.82 -12.85 -13.30
N TYR A 102 -7.60 -12.22 -14.16
CA TYR A 102 -7.67 -10.77 -14.25
C TYR A 102 -8.14 -10.13 -12.93
N GLN A 103 -9.14 -10.73 -12.25
CA GLN A 103 -9.62 -10.23 -10.96
C GLN A 103 -8.62 -10.40 -9.80
N HIS A 104 -7.65 -11.30 -9.91
CA HIS A 104 -6.65 -11.54 -8.87
C HIS A 104 -5.29 -10.86 -9.13
N PHE A 105 -4.94 -10.64 -10.40
CA PHE A 105 -3.60 -10.16 -10.79
C PHE A 105 -3.59 -8.90 -11.68
N GLY A 106 -4.74 -8.46 -12.18
CA GLY A 106 -4.89 -7.23 -12.98
C GLY A 106 -5.01 -5.99 -12.11
#